data_AF-A0A7S9LBC1-F1
#
_entry.id   AF-A0A7S9LBC1-F1
#
_cell.length_a   1.000
_cell.length_b   1.000
_cell.length_c   1.000
_cell.angle_alpha   90.00
_cell.angle_beta   90.00
_cell.angle_gamma   90.00
#
_symmetry.space_group_name_H-M   'P 1'
#
loop_
_entity.id
_entity.type
_entity.pdbx_description
1 polymer ?
#
loop_
_entity_poly.entity_id
_entity_poly.type
_entity_poly.pdbx_seq_one_letter_code
_entity_poly.pdbx_strand_id
1 'polypeptide(L)'
;MVRRGWTLLFHEGVTLQLRKLQEAAARAEQNDPQGFESNANVKLFRALSHLIMEAVPADPGRDEFRQGNTLGTAYRHWRRAKIGRRFRLFFRYDSRSKVIVYAWVNDENTLRSAGSKSDPYAVFEKMLSRGNPPDDWDALTAATRSDWDEPKA
;
A
#
# COMPACT_ATOMS: atom_id res chain seq x y z
N MET A 1 4.07 14.47 0.62
CA MET A 1 4.19 15.00 -0.76
C MET A 1 2.81 15.18 -1.40
N VAL A 2 2.70 15.94 -2.51
CA VAL A 2 1.43 16.17 -3.24
C VAL A 2 1.49 15.58 -4.66
N ARG A 3 0.42 14.89 -5.09
CA ARG A 3 0.24 14.33 -6.44
C ARG A 3 -1.19 14.52 -6.91
N ARG A 4 -1.39 15.05 -8.12
CA ARG A 4 -2.72 15.26 -8.73
C ARG A 4 -3.72 15.98 -7.79
N GLY A 5 -3.23 16.93 -6.99
CA GLY A 5 -4.03 17.67 -6.01
C GLY A 5 -4.34 16.92 -4.70
N TRP A 6 -3.77 15.73 -4.50
CA TRP A 6 -3.88 14.96 -3.27
C TRP A 6 -2.60 14.99 -2.45
N THR A 7 -2.73 15.23 -1.14
CA THR A 7 -1.65 15.00 -0.18
C THR A 7 -1.53 13.50 0.07
N LEU A 8 -0.34 12.96 -0.17
CA LEU A 8 -0.03 11.55 0.05
C LEU A 8 0.66 11.39 1.40
N LEU A 9 0.09 10.51 2.22
CA LEU A 9 0.58 10.15 3.54
C LEU A 9 0.85 8.65 3.61
N PHE A 10 1.91 8.29 4.32
CA PHE A 10 2.45 6.94 4.40
C PHE A 10 2.53 6.48 5.84
N HIS A 11 1.85 5.39 6.15
CA HIS A 11 1.94 4.70 7.43
C HIS A 11 3.18 3.79 7.45
N GLU A 12 3.72 3.47 8.63
CA GLU A 12 4.92 2.61 8.76
C GLU A 12 4.76 1.26 8.04
N GLY A 13 3.55 0.69 8.06
CA GLY A 13 3.24 -0.61 7.46
C GLY A 13 3.49 -0.68 5.94
N VAL A 14 3.23 0.40 5.19
CA VAL A 14 3.55 0.45 3.75
C VAL A 14 5.00 0.88 3.52
N THR A 15 5.50 1.82 4.33
CA THR A 15 6.85 2.37 4.19
C THR A 15 7.92 1.29 4.36
N LEU A 16 7.76 0.38 5.32
CA LEU A 16 8.68 -0.74 5.53
C LEU A 16 8.78 -1.64 4.30
N GLN A 17 7.66 -1.92 3.64
CA GLN A 17 7.66 -2.78 2.45
C GLN A 17 8.20 -2.05 1.21
N LEU A 18 7.88 -0.76 1.05
CA LEU A 18 8.43 0.07 -0.03
C LEU A 18 9.96 0.13 0.01
N ARG A 19 10.54 0.37 1.19
CA ARG A 19 12.01 0.42 1.37
C ARG A 19 12.68 -0.91 1.03
N LYS A 20 12.13 -2.02 1.53
CA LYS A 20 12.64 -3.37 1.18
C LYS A 20 12.61 -3.63 -0.33
N LEU A 21 11.53 -3.23 -1.00
CA LEU A 21 11.39 -3.39 -2.45
C LEU A 21 12.34 -2.48 -3.23
N GLN A 22 12.55 -1.25 -2.77
CA GLN A 22 13.51 -0.31 -3.36
C GLN A 22 14.94 -0.84 -3.26
N GLU A 23 15.36 -1.31 -2.08
CA GLU A 23 16.68 -1.91 -1.87
C GLU A 23 16.88 -3.16 -2.74
N ALA A 24 15.86 -4.04 -2.80
CA ALA A 24 15.91 -5.24 -3.62
C ALA A 24 15.95 -4.92 -5.13
N ALA A 25 15.23 -3.88 -5.56
CA ALA A 25 15.25 -3.41 -6.95
C ALA A 25 16.62 -2.81 -7.31
N ALA A 26 17.17 -1.95 -6.45
CA ALA A 26 18.50 -1.36 -6.66
C ALA A 26 19.59 -2.43 -6.72
N ARG A 27 19.53 -3.45 -5.86
CA ARG A 27 20.46 -4.59 -5.89
C ARG A 27 20.32 -5.41 -7.17
N ALA A 28 19.09 -5.63 -7.66
CA ALA A 28 18.87 -6.34 -8.91
C ALA A 28 19.45 -5.57 -10.10
N GLU A 29 19.27 -4.24 -10.13
CA GLU A 29 19.84 -3.35 -11.15
C GLU A 29 21.37 -3.34 -11.14
N GLN A 30 21.99 -3.29 -9.96
CA GLN A 30 23.45 -3.39 -9.83
C GLN A 30 24.00 -4.74 -10.31
N ASN A 31 23.31 -5.83 -10.01
CA ASN A 31 23.75 -7.18 -10.35
C ASN A 31 23.57 -7.54 -11.84
N ASP A 32 22.53 -7.01 -12.48
CA ASP A 32 22.23 -7.27 -13.89
C ASP A 32 21.66 -6.00 -14.57
N PRO A 33 22.49 -5.01 -14.91
CA PRO A 33 22.03 -3.74 -15.47
C PRO A 33 21.27 -3.85 -16.79
N GLN A 34 21.44 -4.95 -17.54
CA GLN A 34 20.77 -5.16 -18.83
C GLN A 34 19.46 -5.97 -18.69
N GLY A 35 19.36 -6.85 -17.69
CA GLY A 35 18.22 -7.76 -17.50
C GLY A 35 17.38 -7.51 -16.24
N PHE A 36 17.74 -6.57 -15.37
CA PHE A 36 17.07 -6.33 -14.09
C PHE A 36 15.57 -6.03 -14.23
N GLU A 37 15.13 -5.47 -15.36
CA GLU A 37 13.71 -5.20 -15.60
C GLU A 37 12.83 -6.46 -15.54
N SER A 38 13.43 -7.63 -15.80
CA SER A 38 12.74 -8.91 -15.73
C SER A 38 12.52 -9.38 -14.28
N ASN A 39 13.27 -8.85 -13.31
CA ASN A 39 13.25 -9.23 -11.91
C ASN A 39 11.90 -8.95 -11.24
N ALA A 40 11.41 -9.88 -10.42
CA ALA A 40 10.11 -9.77 -9.76
C ALA A 40 10.03 -8.58 -8.79
N ASN A 41 11.08 -8.30 -8.02
CA ASN A 41 11.11 -7.18 -7.08
C ASN A 41 11.08 -5.84 -7.81
N VAL A 42 11.81 -5.72 -8.93
CA VAL A 42 11.81 -4.52 -9.77
C VAL A 42 10.41 -4.27 -10.34
N LYS A 43 9.77 -5.31 -10.90
CA LYS A 43 8.40 -5.22 -11.43
C LYS A 43 7.40 -4.83 -10.35
N LEU A 44 7.49 -5.45 -9.17
CA LEU A 44 6.61 -5.16 -8.05
C LEU A 44 6.79 -3.73 -7.53
N PHE A 45 8.04 -3.29 -7.35
CA PHE A 45 8.35 -1.93 -6.93
C PHE A 45 7.80 -0.91 -7.93
N ARG A 46 8.06 -1.09 -9.24
CA ARG A 46 7.53 -0.21 -10.30
C ARG A 46 6.00 -0.18 -10.29
N ALA A 47 5.33 -1.32 -10.19
CA ALA A 47 3.87 -1.39 -10.16
C ALA A 47 3.27 -0.73 -8.91
N LEU A 48 3.88 -0.94 -7.74
CA LEU A 48 3.45 -0.32 -6.49
C LEU A 48 3.65 1.19 -6.51
N SER A 49 4.81 1.66 -6.96
CA SER A 49 5.12 3.09 -7.15
C SER A 49 4.13 3.74 -8.12
N HIS A 50 3.80 3.09 -9.23
CA HIS A 50 2.80 3.59 -10.16
C HIS A 50 1.41 3.71 -9.52
N LEU A 51 0.97 2.72 -8.74
CA LEU A 51 -0.30 2.81 -8.03
C LEU A 51 -0.34 3.99 -7.05
N ILE A 52 0.71 4.13 -6.24
CA ILE A 52 0.80 5.14 -5.18
C ILE A 52 0.91 6.56 -5.75
N MET A 53 1.69 6.74 -6.80
CA MET A 53 2.01 8.07 -7.33
C MET A 53 1.03 8.54 -8.40
N GLU A 54 0.44 7.62 -9.16
CA GLU A 54 -0.34 7.95 -10.35
C GLU A 54 -1.77 7.41 -10.30
N ALA A 55 -1.95 6.10 -10.20
CA ALA A 55 -3.27 5.50 -10.43
C ALA A 55 -4.28 5.82 -9.31
N VAL A 56 -3.87 5.72 -8.04
CA VAL A 56 -4.74 6.04 -6.91
C VAL A 56 -5.00 7.55 -6.82
N PRO A 57 -4.00 8.45 -6.94
CA PRO A 57 -4.27 9.89 -6.91
C PRO A 57 -5.07 10.41 -8.11
N ALA A 58 -5.11 9.69 -9.24
CA ALA A 58 -5.95 10.07 -10.37
C ALA A 58 -7.44 10.05 -10.02
N ASP A 59 -7.89 9.04 -9.28
CA ASP A 59 -9.22 8.97 -8.67
C ASP A 59 -9.27 7.89 -7.58
N PRO A 60 -9.12 8.23 -6.28
CA PRO A 60 -9.13 7.24 -5.21
C PRO A 60 -10.54 6.68 -4.94
N GLY A 61 -11.58 7.27 -5.54
CA GLY A 61 -12.98 6.90 -5.37
C GLY A 61 -13.49 5.81 -6.30
N ARG A 62 -12.68 5.37 -7.28
CA ARG A 62 -13.06 4.36 -8.27
C ARG A 62 -13.63 3.10 -7.65
N ASP A 63 -14.65 2.56 -8.33
CA ASP A 63 -15.31 1.32 -7.91
C ASP A 63 -14.36 0.13 -7.83
N GLU A 64 -13.33 0.08 -8.67
CA GLU A 64 -12.30 -0.97 -8.66
C GLU A 64 -11.50 -1.04 -7.35
N PHE A 65 -11.42 0.08 -6.60
CA PHE A 65 -10.77 0.14 -5.30
C PHE A 65 -11.69 -0.23 -4.15
N ARG A 66 -13.00 -0.37 -4.40
CA ARG A 66 -13.94 -0.83 -3.38
C ARG A 66 -13.73 -2.33 -3.12
N GLN A 67 -13.80 -2.69 -1.84
CA GLN A 67 -13.70 -4.07 -1.37
C GLN A 67 -15.04 -4.62 -0.86
N GLY A 68 -16.09 -3.80 -0.84
CA GLY A 68 -17.40 -4.19 -0.32
C GLY A 68 -17.31 -4.55 1.16
N ASN A 69 -17.77 -5.74 1.51
CA ASN A 69 -17.75 -6.27 2.88
C ASN A 69 -16.62 -7.28 3.13
N THR A 70 -15.59 -7.35 2.28
CA THR A 70 -14.53 -8.35 2.46
C THR A 70 -13.78 -8.20 3.78
N LEU A 71 -13.58 -6.97 4.27
CA LEU A 71 -13.06 -6.66 5.60
C LEU A 71 -14.17 -6.48 6.66
N GLY A 72 -15.40 -6.92 6.39
CA GLY A 72 -16.55 -6.60 7.22
C GLY A 72 -17.09 -5.18 7.02
N THR A 73 -18.26 -4.91 7.60
CA THR A 73 -19.01 -3.66 7.41
C THR A 73 -18.34 -2.46 8.08
N ALA A 74 -17.65 -2.70 9.20
CA ALA A 74 -16.90 -1.66 9.92
C ALA A 74 -15.78 -1.06 9.08
N TYR A 75 -15.14 -1.82 8.19
CA TYR A 75 -13.96 -1.39 7.43
C TYR A 75 -14.28 -1.04 5.96
N ARG A 76 -15.53 -0.65 5.64
CA ARG A 76 -15.95 -0.26 4.28
C ARG A 76 -15.25 1.01 3.76
N HIS A 77 -14.77 1.87 4.64
CA HIS A 77 -14.00 3.07 4.26
C HIS A 77 -12.61 2.73 3.73
N TRP A 78 -12.08 1.56 4.05
CA TRP A 78 -10.84 1.08 3.44
C TRP A 78 -11.04 0.75 1.97
N ARG A 79 -10.04 1.11 1.18
CA ARG A 79 -9.91 0.85 -0.25
C ARG A 79 -8.77 -0.12 -0.48
N ARG A 80 -8.80 -0.79 -1.63
CA ARG A 80 -7.83 -1.81 -2.01
C ARG A 80 -7.51 -1.74 -3.50
N ALA A 81 -6.28 -1.35 -3.81
CA ALA A 81 -5.71 -1.49 -5.14
C ALA A 81 -5.05 -2.86 -5.31
N LYS A 82 -5.16 -3.45 -6.51
CA LYS A 82 -4.63 -4.78 -6.83
C LYS A 82 -3.39 -4.66 -7.72
N ILE A 83 -2.32 -5.36 -7.37
CA ILE A 83 -1.18 -5.59 -8.27
C ILE A 83 -1.17 -7.08 -8.60
N GLY A 84 -1.61 -7.40 -9.82
CA GLY A 84 -1.84 -8.77 -10.26
C GLY A 84 -2.76 -9.55 -9.30
N ARG A 85 -2.54 -10.85 -9.18
CA ARG A 85 -3.40 -11.73 -8.38
C ARG A 85 -3.05 -11.74 -6.88
N ARG A 86 -1.80 -11.45 -6.53
CA ARG A 86 -1.19 -11.72 -5.21
C ARG A 86 -1.18 -10.51 -4.28
N PHE A 87 -0.89 -9.32 -4.80
CA PHE A 87 -0.62 -8.16 -3.96
C PHE A 87 -1.80 -7.20 -3.89
N ARG A 88 -2.02 -6.65 -2.69
CA ARG A 88 -3.09 -5.76 -2.31
C ARG A 88 -2.50 -4.62 -1.52
N LEU A 89 -2.65 -3.42 -2.05
CA LEU A 89 -2.36 -2.19 -1.35
C LEU A 89 -3.65 -1.68 -0.72
N PHE A 90 -3.67 -1.56 0.61
CA PHE A 90 -4.79 -1.00 1.36
C PHE A 90 -4.51 0.46 1.69
N PHE A 91 -5.52 1.30 1.44
CA PHE A 91 -5.43 2.73 1.64
C PHE A 91 -6.80 3.30 2.05
N ARG A 92 -6.79 4.51 2.58
CA ARG A 92 -7.97 5.30 2.89
C ARG A 92 -7.78 6.70 2.34
N TYR A 93 -8.88 7.42 2.10
CA TYR A 93 -8.80 8.81 1.66
C TYR A 93 -9.96 9.62 2.24
N ASP A 94 -9.74 10.93 2.32
CA ASP A 94 -10.79 11.91 2.60
C ASP A 94 -10.86 12.90 1.43
N SER A 95 -12.01 12.94 0.77
CA SER A 95 -12.21 13.77 -0.42
C SER A 95 -12.30 15.26 -0.09
N ARG A 96 -12.69 15.61 1.13
CA ARG A 96 -12.82 17.00 1.59
C ARG A 96 -11.45 17.64 1.80
N SER A 97 -10.57 16.98 2.55
CA SER A 97 -9.19 17.45 2.80
C SER A 97 -8.22 17.12 1.66
N LYS A 98 -8.65 16.31 0.68
CA LYS A 98 -7.80 15.82 -0.42
C LYS A 98 -6.55 15.09 0.10
N VAL A 99 -6.75 14.19 1.07
CA VAL A 99 -5.68 13.37 1.65
C VAL A 99 -5.89 11.90 1.29
N ILE A 100 -4.80 11.22 0.92
CA ILE A 100 -4.74 9.76 0.76
C ILE A 100 -3.73 9.21 1.76
N VAL A 101 -4.15 8.25 2.58
CA VAL A 101 -3.29 7.50 3.48
C VAL A 101 -3.07 6.10 2.92
N TYR A 102 -1.84 5.79 2.54
CA TYR A 102 -1.40 4.44 2.21
C TYR A 102 -0.97 3.73 3.49
N ALA A 103 -1.65 2.64 3.84
CA ALA A 103 -1.52 2.05 5.16
C ALA A 103 -0.67 0.78 5.17
N TRP A 104 -0.93 -0.13 4.22
CA TRP A 104 -0.29 -1.44 4.20
C TRP A 104 -0.36 -2.09 2.82
N VAL A 105 0.68 -2.83 2.46
CA VAL A 105 0.69 -3.74 1.30
C VAL A 105 1.23 -5.08 1.75
N ASN A 106 0.61 -6.16 1.30
CA ASN A 106 1.07 -7.50 1.65
C ASN A 106 2.37 -7.87 0.93
N ASP A 107 3.13 -8.80 1.52
CA ASP A 107 4.42 -9.28 1.00
C ASP A 107 4.29 -10.55 0.13
N GLU A 108 5.41 -11.11 -0.32
CA GLU A 108 5.44 -12.34 -1.14
C GLU A 108 5.04 -13.61 -0.36
N ASN A 109 5.22 -13.59 0.96
CA ASN A 109 4.97 -14.70 1.88
C ASN A 109 3.50 -14.79 2.32
N THR A 110 2.72 -13.73 2.11
CA THR A 110 1.26 -13.72 2.25
C THR A 110 0.62 -14.39 1.03
N LEU A 111 0.68 -15.73 1.02
CA LEU A 111 0.07 -16.56 -0.01
C LEU A 111 -1.46 -16.46 0.05
N ARG A 112 -2.07 -16.06 -1.06
CA ARG A 112 -3.52 -15.94 -1.24
C ARG A 112 -4.16 -17.31 -1.47
N SER A 113 -4.23 -18.12 -0.42
CA SER A 113 -5.20 -19.21 -0.31
C SER A 113 -6.40 -18.69 0.48
N ALA A 114 -7.57 -18.60 -0.15
CA ALA A 114 -8.80 -18.22 0.55
C ALA A 114 -9.03 -19.20 1.71
N GLY A 115 -9.13 -18.70 2.94
CA GLY A 115 -9.20 -19.52 4.17
C GLY A 115 -7.85 -19.80 4.85
N SER A 116 -6.73 -19.38 4.28
CA SER A 116 -5.41 -19.45 4.94
C SER A 116 -5.19 -18.27 5.88
N LYS A 117 -4.44 -18.51 6.96
CA LYS A 117 -3.94 -17.47 7.89
C LYS A 117 -3.08 -16.39 7.22
N SER A 118 -2.70 -16.59 5.95
CA SER A 118 -1.88 -15.71 5.12
C SER A 118 -2.67 -14.88 4.10
N ASP A 119 -4.00 -14.95 4.08
CA ASP A 119 -4.81 -14.11 3.18
C ASP A 119 -4.65 -12.61 3.52
N PRO A 120 -4.40 -11.73 2.52
CA PRO A 120 -4.19 -10.30 2.78
C PRO A 120 -5.33 -9.60 3.52
N TYR A 121 -6.59 -10.04 3.32
CA TYR A 121 -7.71 -9.44 4.04
C TYR A 121 -7.73 -9.89 5.49
N ALA A 122 -7.50 -11.18 5.77
CA ALA A 122 -7.44 -11.69 7.14
C ALA A 122 -6.28 -11.08 7.94
N VAL A 123 -5.12 -10.89 7.31
CA VAL A 123 -3.96 -10.23 7.94
C VAL A 123 -4.29 -8.76 8.22
N PHE A 124 -4.84 -8.04 7.24
CA PHE A 124 -5.15 -6.63 7.41
C PHE A 124 -6.28 -6.39 8.41
N GLU A 125 -7.31 -7.23 8.42
CA GLU A 125 -8.38 -7.18 9.42
C GLU A 125 -7.84 -7.40 10.84
N LYS A 126 -6.92 -8.37 11.01
CA LYS A 126 -6.24 -8.60 12.29
C LYS A 126 -5.31 -7.46 12.71
N MET A 127 -4.73 -6.77 11.74
CA MET A 127 -3.94 -5.56 11.96
C MET A 127 -4.83 -4.42 12.46
N LEU A 128 -5.97 -4.18 11.81
CA LEU A 128 -6.98 -3.19 12.22
C LEU A 128 -7.53 -3.49 13.62
N SER A 129 -7.83 -4.75 13.94
CA SER A 129 -8.33 -5.11 15.28
C SER A 129 -7.30 -4.92 16.40
N ARG A 130 -6.00 -4.81 16.04
CA ARG A 130 -4.91 -4.46 16.95
C ARG A 130 -4.60 -2.96 16.97
N GLY A 131 -5.33 -2.16 16.20
CA GLY A 131 -5.13 -0.71 16.10
C GLY A 131 -3.87 -0.30 15.35
N ASN A 132 -3.30 -1.18 14.52
CA ASN A 132 -2.12 -0.85 13.71
C ASN A 132 -2.31 -1.35 12.26
N PRO A 133 -2.72 -0.49 11.30
CA PRO A 133 -2.88 0.96 11.44
C PRO A 133 -4.12 1.34 12.29
N PRO A 134 -4.17 2.56 12.86
CA PRO A 134 -5.38 3.07 13.49
C PRO A 134 -6.54 3.16 12.50
N ASP A 135 -7.74 2.83 12.95
CA ASP A 135 -8.95 2.94 12.11
C ASP A 135 -9.64 4.31 12.22
N ASP A 136 -9.39 5.08 13.27
CA ASP A 136 -9.84 6.47 13.35
C ASP A 136 -9.03 7.36 12.40
N TRP A 137 -9.68 8.35 11.76
CA TRP A 137 -9.03 9.17 10.74
C TRP A 137 -7.96 10.10 11.31
N ASP A 138 -8.23 10.74 12.44
CA ASP A 138 -7.30 11.69 13.05
C ASP A 138 -6.10 10.94 13.63
N ALA A 139 -6.33 9.80 14.30
CA ALA A 139 -5.27 8.92 14.75
C ALA A 139 -4.44 8.36 13.58
N LEU A 140 -5.10 7.97 12.48
CA LEU A 140 -4.43 7.43 11.29
C LEU A 140 -3.52 8.47 10.65
N THR A 141 -4.01 9.69 10.44
CA THR A 141 -3.22 10.77 9.84
C THR A 141 -2.06 11.20 10.74
N ALA A 142 -2.26 11.25 12.06
CA ALA A 142 -1.20 11.50 13.03
C ALA A 142 -0.10 10.42 13.03
N ALA A 143 -0.44 9.17 12.70
CA ALA A 143 0.50 8.06 12.60
C ALA A 143 1.22 7.94 11.23
N THR A 144 1.11 8.95 10.37
CA THR A 144 1.65 8.90 9.00
C THR A 144 2.65 10.02 8.71
N ARG A 145 3.44 9.82 7.65
CA ARG A 145 4.41 10.81 7.17
C ARG A 145 4.14 11.20 5.73
N SER A 146 4.58 12.40 5.35
CA SER A 146 4.46 12.91 3.98
C SER A 146 5.42 12.25 2.99
N ASP A 147 6.50 11.65 3.48
CA ASP A 147 7.54 11.03 2.66
C ASP A 147 7.88 9.65 3.22
N TRP A 148 8.18 8.71 2.32
CA TRP A 148 8.51 7.33 2.67
C TRP A 148 10.01 7.01 2.46
N ASP A 149 10.71 7.82 1.67
CA ASP A 149 12.09 7.62 1.21
C ASP A 149 13.15 8.34 2.06
N GLU A 150 12.80 8.91 3.23
CA GLU A 150 13.83 9.54 4.07
C GLU A 150 14.87 8.49 4.53
N PRO A 151 16.17 8.72 4.25
CA PRO A 151 17.24 7.95 4.86
C PRO A 151 17.17 8.18 6.37
N LYS A 152 17.40 7.13 7.16
CA LYS A 152 17.81 7.37 8.54
C LYS A 152 19.15 8.10 8.48
N ALA A 153 19.18 9.31 9.03
CA ALA A 153 20.43 9.97 9.42
C ALA A 153 21.25 9.06 10.35
#